data_AF-A0A0G0QDX4-F1
#
_entry.id   AF-A0A0G0QDX4-F1
#
_cell.length_a   1.000
_cell.length_b   1.000
_cell.length_c   1.000
_cell.angle_alpha   90.00
_cell.angle_beta   90.00
_cell.angle_gamma   90.00
#
_symmetry.space_group_name_H-M   'P 1'
#
loop_
_entity.id
_entity.type
_entity.pdbx_description
1 polymer ?
#
loop_
_entity_poly.entity_id
_entity_poly.type
_entity_poly.pdbx_seq_one_letter_code
_entity_poly.pdbx_strand_id
1 'polypeptide(L)'
;ALLGGISIPYCIKVLKIQQTQKKYVFIVFCIVSILVTVHMWKPRGYKIEQPSFYSGIYNGTTDTGESSPVWSVRFMEYAPSKRIDVIGGIATVIERSRTTTEHRYTINATIPSQLLENTLFFPGWNVYVDGKKTDIEFQDPNHRGIITFRVDEGIHEVRVVFQNTKIRTYSEYISLASFAICIMLMIRGCIWRKR
;
A
#
# COMPACT_ATOMS: atom_id res chain seq x y z
N ALA A 1 -5.53 74.51 8.55
CA ALA A 1 -5.39 73.64 7.36
C ALA A 1 -3.94 73.14 7.27
N LEU A 2 -3.61 72.05 7.96
CA LEU A 2 -2.28 71.42 7.89
C LEU A 2 -2.49 69.90 7.94
N LEU A 3 -2.81 69.32 6.79
CA LEU A 3 -2.70 67.88 6.56
C LEU A 3 -1.59 67.69 5.54
N GLY A 4 -0.36 67.58 6.04
CA GLY A 4 0.83 67.31 5.25
C GLY A 4 0.71 65.94 4.59
N GLY A 5 0.69 65.93 3.26
CA GLY A 5 0.58 64.72 2.46
C GLY A 5 1.72 63.74 2.75
N ILE A 6 1.36 62.59 3.32
CA ILE A 6 2.21 61.41 3.32
C ILE A 6 2.37 61.00 1.86
N SER A 7 3.47 61.41 1.25
CA SER A 7 3.73 61.16 -0.17
C SER A 7 3.79 59.65 -0.45
N ILE A 8 3.11 59.19 -1.49
CA ILE A 8 3.09 57.80 -2.00
C ILE A 8 4.48 57.13 -2.07
N PRO A 9 5.60 57.82 -2.40
CA PRO A 9 6.95 57.26 -2.34
C PRO A 9 7.39 56.81 -0.94
N TYR A 10 6.91 57.48 0.11
CA TYR A 10 7.21 57.14 1.50
C TYR A 10 6.52 55.84 1.91
N CYS A 11 5.25 55.65 1.53
CA CYS A 11 4.53 54.39 1.72
C CYS A 11 5.21 53.21 0.99
N ILE A 12 5.67 53.41 -0.25
CA ILE A 12 6.38 52.35 -1.01
C ILE A 12 7.73 51.99 -0.35
N LYS A 13 8.47 52.99 0.16
CA LYS A 13 9.70 52.76 0.94
C LYS A 13 9.41 51.97 2.22
N VAL A 14 8.38 52.36 2.98
CA VAL A 14 7.97 51.68 4.22
C VAL A 14 7.52 50.24 3.94
N LEU A 15 6.76 50.00 2.88
CA LEU A 15 6.33 48.65 2.46
C LEU A 15 7.51 47.78 2.04
N LYS A 16 8.47 48.32 1.26
CA LYS A 16 9.71 47.60 0.89
C LYS A 16 10.58 47.29 2.11
N ILE A 17 10.68 48.22 3.07
CA ILE A 17 11.40 48.02 4.33
C ILE A 17 10.71 46.91 5.14
N GLN A 18 9.38 46.92 5.26
CA GLN A 18 8.64 45.84 5.94
C GLN A 18 8.81 44.48 5.26
N GLN A 19 8.79 44.40 3.93
CA GLN A 19 9.05 43.16 3.18
C GLN A 19 10.49 42.65 3.38
N THR A 20 11.45 43.57 3.39
CA THR A 20 12.87 43.27 3.60
C THR A 20 13.12 42.76 5.03
N GLN A 21 12.51 43.39 6.04
CA GLN A 21 12.56 42.94 7.44
C GLN A 21 11.91 41.56 7.62
N LYS A 22 10.75 41.31 6.98
CA LYS A 22 10.10 39.97 6.98
C LYS A 22 10.99 38.88 6.37
N LYS A 23 11.75 39.19 5.30
CA LYS A 23 12.72 38.26 4.69
C LYS A 23 13.84 37.91 5.68
N TYR A 24 14.41 38.89 6.39
CA TYR A 24 15.45 38.62 7.38
C TYR A 24 14.92 37.86 8.59
N VAL A 25 13.73 38.20 9.09
CA VAL A 25 13.06 37.45 10.16
C VAL A 25 12.83 35.99 9.74
N PHE A 26 12.38 35.76 8.50
CA PHE A 26 12.22 34.41 7.96
C PHE A 26 13.56 33.66 7.86
N ILE A 27 14.63 34.31 7.39
CA ILE A 27 15.97 33.70 7.32
C ILE A 27 16.48 33.34 8.72
N VAL A 28 16.36 34.25 9.69
CA VAL A 28 16.76 34.00 11.08
C VAL A 28 15.94 32.85 11.66
N PHE A 29 14.63 32.81 11.41
CA PHE A 29 13.77 31.71 11.81
C PHE A 29 14.25 30.37 11.22
N CYS A 30 14.53 30.31 9.91
CA CYS A 30 15.08 29.11 9.26
C CYS A 30 16.42 28.68 9.87
N ILE A 31 17.34 29.63 10.12
CA ILE A 31 18.64 29.35 10.73
C ILE A 31 18.47 28.79 12.14
N VAL A 32 17.63 29.41 12.96
CA VAL A 32 17.34 28.94 14.33
C VAL A 32 16.70 27.54 14.28
N SER A 33 15.74 27.29 13.39
CA SER A 33 15.16 25.95 13.21
C SER A 33 16.21 24.90 12.82
N ILE A 34 17.15 25.24 11.95
CA ILE A 34 18.25 24.33 11.58
C ILE A 34 19.16 24.08 12.78
N LEU A 35 19.59 25.13 13.50
CA LEU A 35 20.50 24.99 14.66
C LEU A 35 19.88 24.17 15.79
N VAL A 36 18.58 24.32 16.04
CA VAL A 36 17.87 23.53 17.07
C VAL A 36 17.72 22.06 16.64
N THR A 37 17.56 21.79 15.35
CA THR A 37 17.29 20.43 14.85
C THR A 37 18.53 19.67 14.42
N VAL A 38 19.67 20.31 14.17
CA VAL A 38 20.89 19.67 13.63
C VAL A 38 21.38 18.51 14.51
N HIS A 39 21.18 18.59 15.82
CA HIS A 39 21.55 17.51 16.74
C HIS A 39 20.65 16.27 16.58
N MET A 40 19.41 16.45 16.09
CA MET A 40 18.47 15.37 15.81
C MET A 40 18.70 14.70 14.45
N TRP A 41 19.54 15.28 13.57
CA TRP A 41 19.76 14.75 12.22
C TRP A 41 20.62 13.48 12.22
N LYS A 42 21.33 13.20 13.32
CA LYS A 42 22.08 11.96 13.46
C LYS A 42 21.24 10.93 14.23
N PRO A 43 21.06 9.71 13.68
CA PRO A 43 20.41 8.64 14.42
C PRO A 43 21.24 8.29 15.66
N ARG A 44 20.59 8.03 16.80
CA ARG A 44 21.27 7.63 18.06
C ARG A 44 21.95 6.26 17.96
N GLY A 45 21.53 5.42 17.03
CA GLY A 45 22.08 4.11 16.76
C GLY A 45 21.37 3.42 15.61
N TYR A 46 21.97 2.37 15.07
CA TYR A 46 21.37 1.53 14.04
C TYR A 46 21.02 0.18 14.67
N LYS A 47 19.76 -0.24 14.53
CA LYS A 47 19.35 -1.59 14.89
C LYS A 47 19.45 -2.44 13.63
N ILE A 48 20.43 -3.34 13.59
CA ILE A 48 20.61 -4.27 12.46
C ILE A 48 19.95 -5.57 12.86
N GLU A 49 18.79 -5.83 12.28
CA GLU A 49 18.08 -7.10 12.44
C GLU A 49 18.39 -8.00 11.24
N GLN A 50 18.23 -9.31 11.42
CA GLN A 50 18.33 -10.24 10.31
C GLN A 50 17.19 -9.98 9.30
N PRO A 51 17.38 -10.21 7.99
CA PRO A 51 16.32 -10.02 6.99
C PRO A 51 15.01 -10.76 7.32
N SER A 52 15.11 -11.92 7.99
CA SER A 52 13.99 -12.71 8.46
C SER A 52 13.04 -11.95 9.40
N PHE A 53 13.58 -11.02 10.19
CA PHE A 53 12.82 -10.15 11.10
C PHE A 53 11.76 -9.32 10.35
N TYR A 54 12.09 -8.81 9.16
CA TYR A 54 11.19 -7.98 8.36
C TYR A 54 10.21 -8.78 7.49
N SER A 55 10.51 -10.06 7.27
CA SER A 55 9.62 -10.96 6.53
C SER A 55 8.61 -11.70 7.41
N GLY A 56 8.82 -11.69 8.74
CA GLY A 56 7.98 -12.37 9.71
C GLY A 56 6.77 -11.55 10.14
N ILE A 57 5.92 -12.16 10.96
CA ILE A 57 4.79 -11.47 11.60
C ILE A 57 5.35 -10.57 12.70
N TYR A 58 4.94 -9.29 12.68
CA TYR A 58 5.32 -8.33 13.70
C TYR A 58 4.48 -8.55 14.98
N ASN A 59 5.08 -9.16 16.00
CA ASN A 59 4.42 -9.44 17.28
C ASN A 59 4.50 -8.22 18.23
N GLY A 60 3.87 -7.10 17.85
CA GLY A 60 3.76 -5.89 18.68
C GLY A 60 2.37 -5.70 19.27
N THR A 61 2.25 -4.89 20.32
CA THR A 61 0.94 -4.54 20.93
C THR A 61 0.18 -3.46 20.15
N THR A 62 0.82 -2.86 19.14
CA THR A 62 0.29 -1.69 18.42
C THR A 62 -0.42 -2.06 17.12
N ASP A 63 -0.17 -3.24 16.55
CA ASP A 63 -0.86 -3.71 15.35
C ASP A 63 -2.09 -4.52 15.76
N THR A 64 -3.26 -3.90 15.63
CA THR A 64 -4.56 -4.54 15.88
C THR A 64 -5.23 -4.95 14.57
N GLY A 65 -4.47 -5.12 13.50
CA GLY A 65 -4.98 -5.42 12.17
C GLY A 65 -5.37 -4.16 11.39
N GLU A 66 -4.82 -2.99 11.70
CA GLU A 66 -5.06 -1.76 10.94
C GLU A 66 -4.62 -1.88 9.46
N SER A 67 -3.66 -2.77 9.20
CA SER A 67 -3.16 -3.07 7.84
C SER A 67 -3.94 -4.19 7.15
N SER A 68 -4.87 -4.85 7.86
CA SER A 68 -5.62 -5.98 7.30
C SER A 68 -6.77 -5.50 6.41
N PRO A 69 -7.18 -6.29 5.40
CA PRO A 69 -8.36 -5.97 4.62
C PRO A 69 -9.61 -5.87 5.50
N VAL A 70 -10.54 -4.98 5.14
CA VAL A 70 -11.83 -4.80 5.84
C VAL A 70 -12.69 -6.07 5.95
N TRP A 71 -12.35 -7.10 5.17
CA TRP A 71 -13.04 -8.39 5.15
C TRP A 71 -12.58 -9.33 6.27
N SER A 72 -11.41 -9.10 6.86
CA SER A 72 -10.87 -9.94 7.93
C SER A 72 -11.40 -9.55 9.29
N VAL A 73 -11.21 -10.44 10.26
CA VAL A 73 -11.29 -10.06 11.67
C VAL A 73 -10.18 -9.07 12.00
N ARG A 74 -10.47 -8.17 12.94
CA ARG A 74 -9.53 -7.13 13.39
C ARG A 74 -8.32 -7.78 14.07
N PHE A 75 -8.55 -8.61 15.08
CA PHE A 75 -7.51 -9.38 15.75
C PHE A 75 -7.44 -10.81 15.20
N MET A 76 -6.33 -11.14 14.53
CA MET A 76 -5.96 -12.53 14.26
C MET A 76 -5.16 -13.04 15.46
N GLU A 77 -5.79 -13.87 16.28
CA GLU A 77 -5.17 -14.38 17.52
C GLU A 77 -4.06 -15.39 17.26
N TYR A 78 -4.13 -16.11 16.14
CA TYR A 78 -3.22 -17.21 15.83
C TYR A 78 -2.71 -17.13 14.40
N ALA A 79 -1.41 -17.37 14.23
CA ALA A 79 -0.81 -17.60 12.93
C ALA A 79 -1.05 -19.05 12.49
N PRO A 80 -1.49 -19.28 11.25
CA PRO A 80 -1.73 -20.63 10.75
C PRO A 80 -0.42 -21.39 10.59
N SER A 81 -0.42 -22.66 10.97
CA SER A 81 0.75 -23.55 10.87
C SER A 81 1.01 -24.02 9.44
N LYS A 82 -0.02 -24.02 8.58
CA LYS A 82 0.02 -24.46 7.18
C LYS A 82 -0.43 -23.33 6.26
N ARG A 83 -0.02 -23.39 4.98
CA ARG A 83 -0.49 -22.44 3.96
C ARG A 83 -1.89 -22.77 3.46
N ILE A 84 -2.24 -24.06 3.40
CA ILE A 84 -3.59 -24.55 3.10
C ILE A 84 -4.02 -25.56 4.16
N ASP A 85 -5.25 -25.43 4.60
CA ASP A 85 -5.96 -26.39 5.43
C ASP A 85 -7.13 -27.01 4.67
N VAL A 86 -7.42 -28.28 4.94
CA VAL A 86 -8.62 -28.97 4.44
C VAL A 86 -9.68 -28.86 5.53
N ILE A 87 -10.68 -27.99 5.30
CA ILE A 87 -11.74 -27.69 6.28
C ILE A 87 -12.99 -28.54 6.06
N GLY A 88 -13.10 -29.22 4.92
CA GLY A 88 -14.13 -30.21 4.65
C GLY A 88 -13.68 -31.21 3.59
N GLY A 89 -14.09 -32.47 3.71
CA GLY A 89 -13.67 -33.54 2.80
C GLY A 89 -12.34 -34.18 3.18
N ILE A 90 -11.71 -34.85 2.22
CA ILE A 90 -10.41 -35.53 2.38
C ILE A 90 -9.55 -35.20 1.16
N ALA A 91 -8.49 -34.43 1.40
CA ALA A 91 -7.53 -34.06 0.37
C ALA A 91 -6.11 -33.98 0.93
N THR A 92 -5.13 -34.18 0.05
CA THR A 92 -3.71 -33.96 0.31
C THR A 92 -3.23 -32.80 -0.54
N VAL A 93 -2.45 -31.90 0.06
CA VAL A 93 -2.00 -30.66 -0.59
C VAL A 93 -0.49 -30.64 -0.65
N ILE A 94 0.05 -30.42 -1.86
CA ILE A 94 1.47 -30.28 -2.11
C ILE A 94 1.71 -28.87 -2.66
N GLU A 95 2.44 -28.05 -1.91
CA GLU A 95 2.88 -26.73 -2.40
C GLU A 95 3.92 -26.90 -3.51
N ARG A 96 3.68 -26.26 -4.65
CA ARG A 96 4.60 -26.30 -5.80
C ARG A 96 5.49 -25.07 -5.83
N SER A 97 4.89 -23.90 -5.69
CA SER A 97 5.61 -22.62 -5.66
C SER A 97 4.75 -21.54 -5.03
N ARG A 98 5.38 -20.61 -4.33
CA ARG A 98 4.69 -19.47 -3.72
C ARG A 98 5.48 -18.19 -3.92
N THR A 99 4.81 -17.17 -4.43
CA THR A 99 5.29 -15.79 -4.53
C THR A 99 4.32 -14.88 -3.77
N THR A 100 4.56 -13.56 -3.76
CA THR A 100 3.66 -12.60 -3.11
C THR A 100 2.33 -12.41 -3.84
N THR A 101 2.27 -12.74 -5.14
CA THR A 101 1.09 -12.51 -6.00
C THR A 101 0.57 -13.79 -6.65
N GLU A 102 1.26 -14.92 -6.52
CA GLU A 102 0.84 -16.19 -7.09
C GLU A 102 1.25 -17.36 -6.19
N HIS A 103 0.30 -18.22 -5.84
CA HIS A 103 0.51 -19.45 -5.09
C HIS A 103 0.03 -20.63 -5.94
N ARG A 104 0.83 -21.69 -6.02
CA ARG A 104 0.54 -22.90 -6.81
C ARG A 104 0.59 -24.15 -5.96
N TYR A 105 -0.44 -24.96 -6.11
CA TYR A 105 -0.66 -26.19 -5.36
C TYR A 105 -1.05 -27.33 -6.28
N THR A 106 -0.61 -28.53 -5.93
CA THR A 106 -1.18 -29.77 -6.45
C THR A 106 -2.02 -30.38 -5.34
N ILE A 107 -3.32 -30.52 -5.58
CA ILE A 107 -4.28 -31.03 -4.61
C ILE A 107 -4.77 -32.38 -5.11
N ASN A 108 -4.62 -33.41 -4.31
CA ASN A 108 -5.20 -34.73 -4.57
C ASN A 108 -6.33 -34.97 -3.57
N ALA A 109 -7.57 -34.79 -4.03
CA ALA A 109 -8.79 -34.90 -3.25
C ALA A 109 -9.41 -36.29 -3.46
N THR A 110 -9.54 -37.06 -2.39
CA THR A 110 -10.19 -38.39 -2.40
C THR A 110 -11.71 -38.27 -2.50
N ILE A 111 -12.28 -37.17 -2.01
CA ILE A 111 -13.69 -36.80 -2.13
C ILE A 111 -13.80 -35.29 -2.37
N PRO A 112 -14.95 -34.76 -2.84
CA PRO A 112 -15.14 -33.33 -2.95
C PRO A 112 -14.80 -32.63 -1.64
N SER A 113 -13.85 -31.69 -1.70
CA SER A 113 -13.20 -31.11 -0.53
C SER A 113 -13.23 -29.60 -0.57
N GLN A 114 -13.40 -29.01 0.61
CA GLN A 114 -13.32 -27.57 0.85
C GLN A 114 -11.98 -27.25 1.47
N LEU A 115 -11.26 -26.34 0.84
CA LEU A 115 -9.92 -25.91 1.22
C LEU A 115 -9.95 -24.47 1.70
N LEU A 116 -9.10 -24.19 2.67
CA LEU A 116 -8.86 -22.87 3.22
C LEU A 116 -7.41 -22.50 2.93
N GLU A 117 -7.22 -21.48 2.11
CA GLU A 117 -5.92 -20.89 1.82
C GLU A 117 -5.68 -19.76 2.81
N ASN A 118 -4.65 -19.90 3.64
CA ASN A 118 -4.26 -18.99 4.72
C ASN A 118 -3.65 -17.68 4.19
N THR A 119 -4.43 -16.99 3.37
CA THR A 119 -4.16 -15.69 2.77
C THR A 119 -5.41 -14.83 3.00
N LEU A 120 -5.22 -13.62 3.53
CA LEU A 120 -6.31 -12.69 3.75
C LEU A 120 -6.91 -12.25 2.41
N PHE A 121 -8.23 -12.30 2.32
CA PHE A 121 -8.95 -11.89 1.14
C PHE A 121 -8.90 -10.37 0.97
N PHE A 122 -8.48 -9.97 -0.22
CA PHE A 122 -8.58 -8.61 -0.74
C PHE A 122 -9.15 -8.69 -2.17
N PRO A 123 -10.00 -7.75 -2.58
CA PRO A 123 -10.51 -7.72 -3.95
C PRO A 123 -9.34 -7.77 -4.94
N GLY A 124 -9.32 -8.78 -5.82
CA GLY A 124 -8.21 -9.02 -6.75
C GLY A 124 -7.59 -10.41 -6.65
N TRP A 125 -7.74 -11.09 -5.51
CA TRP A 125 -7.44 -12.52 -5.41
C TRP A 125 -8.45 -13.34 -6.21
N ASN A 126 -7.94 -14.29 -7.00
CA ASN A 126 -8.73 -15.23 -7.79
C ASN A 126 -8.16 -16.63 -7.64
N VAL A 127 -9.02 -17.64 -7.55
CA VAL A 127 -8.64 -19.05 -7.53
C VAL A 127 -8.96 -19.68 -8.88
N TYR A 128 -8.02 -20.46 -9.39
CA TYR A 128 -8.17 -21.25 -10.60
C TYR A 128 -7.89 -22.70 -10.29
N VAL A 129 -8.83 -23.59 -10.61
CA VAL A 129 -8.69 -25.04 -10.51
C VAL A 129 -8.63 -25.59 -11.93
N ASP A 130 -7.52 -26.22 -12.30
CA ASP A 130 -7.23 -26.71 -13.67
C ASP A 130 -7.42 -25.62 -14.74
N GLY A 131 -7.03 -24.39 -14.40
CA GLY A 131 -7.15 -23.23 -15.27
C GLY A 131 -8.55 -22.61 -15.35
N LYS A 132 -9.58 -23.22 -14.74
CA LYS A 132 -10.93 -22.67 -14.66
C LYS A 132 -11.08 -21.81 -13.40
N LYS A 133 -11.61 -20.60 -13.57
CA LYS A 133 -11.89 -19.72 -12.44
C LYS A 133 -12.93 -20.35 -11.53
N THR A 134 -12.60 -20.44 -10.24
CA THR A 134 -13.45 -21.01 -9.20
C THR A 134 -13.86 -19.91 -8.23
N ASP A 135 -15.09 -19.99 -7.73
CA ASP A 135 -15.61 -19.01 -6.78
C ASP A 135 -14.88 -19.11 -5.44
N ILE A 136 -14.64 -17.95 -4.84
CA ILE A 136 -14.03 -17.81 -3.52
C ILE A 136 -15.13 -17.46 -2.53
N GLU A 137 -15.17 -18.19 -1.43
CA GLU A 137 -15.95 -17.84 -0.24
C GLU A 137 -15.00 -17.24 0.81
N PHE A 138 -15.36 -16.08 1.35
CA PHE A 138 -14.55 -15.31 2.29
C PHE A 138 -15.40 -14.61 3.37
N GLN A 139 -16.72 -14.81 3.37
CA GLN A 139 -17.67 -14.31 4.35
C GLN A 139 -18.18 -15.41 5.29
N ASP A 140 -17.65 -16.64 5.19
CA ASP A 140 -17.91 -17.71 6.16
C ASP A 140 -17.66 -17.19 7.60
N PRO A 141 -18.65 -17.23 8.50
CA PRO A 141 -18.48 -16.80 9.88
C PRO A 141 -17.33 -17.50 10.61
N ASN A 142 -17.01 -18.75 10.25
CA ASN A 142 -15.94 -19.53 10.86
C ASN A 142 -14.55 -19.13 10.34
N HIS A 143 -14.46 -18.57 9.13
CA HIS A 143 -13.21 -18.29 8.41
C HIS A 143 -13.24 -16.91 7.74
N ARG A 144 -13.73 -15.92 8.48
CA ARG A 144 -14.05 -14.60 7.94
C ARG A 144 -12.81 -13.88 7.39
N GLY A 145 -12.89 -13.50 6.11
CA GLY A 145 -11.84 -12.79 5.39
C GLY A 145 -10.66 -13.67 4.99
N ILE A 146 -10.78 -14.99 5.07
CA ILE A 146 -9.80 -15.95 4.57
C ILE A 146 -10.34 -16.58 3.28
N ILE A 147 -9.47 -16.85 2.32
CA ILE A 147 -9.86 -17.45 1.04
C ILE A 147 -10.24 -18.91 1.26
N THR A 148 -11.48 -19.27 0.96
CA THR A 148 -11.92 -20.67 0.89
C THR A 148 -12.48 -20.99 -0.49
N PHE A 149 -12.26 -22.21 -0.96
CA PHE A 149 -12.72 -22.69 -2.26
C PHE A 149 -12.94 -24.20 -2.23
N ARG A 150 -13.64 -24.72 -3.23
CA ARG A 150 -13.93 -26.16 -3.35
C ARG A 150 -13.18 -26.76 -4.52
N VAL A 151 -12.81 -28.01 -4.37
CA VAL A 151 -12.20 -28.84 -5.40
C VAL A 151 -12.95 -30.17 -5.43
N ASP A 152 -13.25 -30.64 -6.64
CA ASP A 152 -13.91 -31.93 -6.84
C ASP A 152 -12.97 -33.10 -6.52
N GLU A 153 -13.48 -34.33 -6.57
CA GLU A 153 -12.65 -35.53 -6.42
C GLU A 153 -11.65 -35.64 -7.59
N GLY A 154 -10.38 -35.90 -7.28
CA GLY A 154 -9.32 -36.07 -8.26
C GLY A 154 -8.04 -35.29 -7.93
N ILE A 155 -7.12 -35.30 -8.90
CA ILE A 155 -5.87 -34.53 -8.83
C ILE A 155 -6.05 -33.25 -9.63
N HIS A 156 -5.85 -32.11 -8.96
CA HIS A 156 -6.08 -30.79 -9.52
C HIS A 156 -4.86 -29.89 -9.36
N GLU A 157 -4.60 -29.05 -10.36
CA GLU A 157 -3.66 -27.93 -10.25
C GLU A 157 -4.42 -26.68 -9.81
N VAL A 158 -4.09 -26.18 -8.62
CA VAL A 158 -4.71 -24.97 -8.07
C VAL A 158 -3.74 -23.81 -8.13
N ARG A 159 -4.22 -22.69 -8.68
CA ARG A 159 -3.49 -21.42 -8.74
C ARG A 159 -4.30 -20.34 -8.05
N VAL A 160 -3.74 -19.73 -7.01
CA VAL A 160 -4.30 -18.59 -6.31
C VAL A 160 -3.49 -17.37 -6.74
N VAL A 161 -4.12 -16.42 -7.44
CA VAL A 161 -3.41 -15.32 -8.11
C VAL A 161 -4.02 -13.98 -7.73
N PHE A 162 -3.18 -13.04 -7.32
CA PHE A 162 -3.52 -11.66 -7.10
C PHE A 162 -3.41 -10.87 -8.41
N GLN A 163 -4.57 -10.46 -8.93
CA GLN A 163 -4.69 -9.71 -10.18
C GLN A 163 -5.14 -8.27 -9.91
N ASN A 164 -4.88 -7.38 -10.86
CA ASN A 164 -5.34 -6.00 -10.77
C ASN A 164 -6.86 -5.92 -10.60
N THR A 165 -7.30 -5.11 -9.65
CA THR A 165 -8.73 -4.77 -9.51
C THR A 165 -9.14 -3.82 -10.62
N LYS A 166 -10.43 -3.81 -10.96
CA LYS A 166 -10.99 -2.86 -11.94
C LYS A 166 -10.64 -1.42 -11.58
N ILE A 167 -10.77 -1.06 -10.29
CA ILE A 167 -10.43 0.29 -9.81
C ILE A 167 -8.94 0.61 -10.00
N ARG A 168 -8.04 -0.34 -9.70
CA ARG A 168 -6.61 -0.14 -9.89
C ARG A 168 -6.27 0.04 -11.37
N THR A 169 -6.87 -0.76 -12.26
CA THR A 169 -6.69 -0.63 -13.70
C THR A 169 -7.15 0.75 -14.21
N TYR A 170 -8.30 1.26 -13.78
CA TYR A 170 -8.75 2.60 -14.15
C TYR A 170 -7.83 3.70 -13.61
N SER A 171 -7.38 3.58 -12.36
CA SER A 171 -6.43 4.52 -11.76
C SER A 171 -5.10 4.54 -12.51
N GLU A 172 -4.58 3.38 -12.93
CA GLU A 172 -3.36 3.27 -13.74
C GLU A 172 -3.52 4.06 -15.06
N TYR A 173 -4.66 3.95 -15.75
CA TYR A 173 -4.94 4.73 -16.96
C TYR A 173 -5.05 6.24 -16.70
N ILE A 174 -5.70 6.66 -15.61
CA ILE A 174 -5.83 8.07 -15.24
C ILE A 174 -4.46 8.68 -14.92
N SER A 175 -3.62 7.95 -14.17
CA SER A 175 -2.25 8.37 -13.86
C SER A 175 -1.40 8.50 -15.11
N LEU A 176 -1.49 7.55 -16.04
CA LEU A 176 -0.78 7.60 -17.31
C LEU A 176 -1.21 8.80 -18.17
N ALA A 177 -2.53 9.05 -18.27
CA ALA A 177 -3.06 10.20 -19.01
C ALA A 177 -2.61 11.53 -18.38
N SER A 178 -2.65 11.64 -17.05
CA SER A 178 -2.20 12.83 -16.31
C SER A 178 -0.70 13.09 -16.52
N PHE A 179 0.11 12.03 -16.48
CA PHE A 179 1.55 12.13 -16.73
C PHE A 179 1.86 12.60 -18.16
N ALA A 180 1.15 12.06 -19.16
CA ALA A 180 1.28 12.50 -20.55
C ALA A 180 0.90 13.97 -20.74
N ILE A 181 -0.18 14.44 -20.08
CA ILE A 181 -0.59 15.85 -20.11
C ILE A 181 0.48 16.75 -19.47
N CYS A 182 1.04 16.36 -18.31
CA CYS A 182 2.11 17.11 -17.67
C CYS A 182 3.35 17.26 -18.58
N ILE A 183 3.76 16.18 -19.26
CA ILE A 183 4.85 16.23 -20.23
C ILE A 183 4.52 17.17 -21.39
N MET A 184 3.31 17.08 -21.94
CA MET A 184 2.87 17.95 -23.03
C MET A 184 2.94 19.43 -22.65
N LEU A 185 2.49 19.78 -21.43
CA LEU A 185 2.53 21.15 -20.92
C LEU A 185 3.97 21.63 -20.69
N MET A 186 4.85 20.78 -20.16
CA MET A 186 6.27 21.12 -19.99
C MET A 186 6.96 21.37 -21.33
N ILE A 187 6.70 20.52 -22.34
CA ILE A 187 7.26 20.71 -23.69
C ILE A 187 6.74 22.02 -24.31
N ARG A 188 5.44 22.31 -24.21
CA ARG A 188 4.88 23.59 -24.70
C ARG A 188 5.53 24.78 -24.01
N GLY A 189 5.70 24.74 -22.68
CA GLY A 189 6.34 25.82 -21.91
C GLY A 189 7.80 26.05 -22.31
N CYS A 190 8.56 24.97 -22.55
CA CYS A 190 9.93 25.04 -23.04
C CYS A 190 10.04 25.62 -24.46
N ILE A 191 9.11 25.29 -25.35
CA ILE A 191 9.07 25.84 -26.72
C ILE A 191 8.73 27.33 -26.68
N TRP A 192 7.76 27.73 -25.84
CA TRP A 192 7.32 29.13 -25.74
C TRP A 192 8.39 30.05 -25.14
N ARG A 193 9.22 29.54 -24.21
CA ARG A 193 10.32 30.29 -23.59
C ARG A 193 11.57 30.42 -24.48
N LYS A 194 11.66 29.65 -25.57
CA LYS A 194 12.74 29.72 -26.55
C LYS A 194 12.47 30.67 -27.73
N ARG A 195 11.22 31.12 -27.90
CA ARG A 195 10.85 32.23 -28.79
C ARG A 195 10.88 33.54 -28.03
#